data_AF-A0A817NU32-F1
#
_entry.id   AF-A0A817NU32-F1
#
_cell.length_a   1.000
_cell.length_b   1.000
_cell.length_c   1.000
_cell.angle_alpha   90.00
_cell.angle_beta   90.00
_cell.angle_gamma   90.00
#
_symmetry.space_group_name_H-M   'P 1'
#
loop_
_entity.id
_entity.type
_entity.pdbx_description
1 polymer ?
#
loop_
_entity_poly.entity_id
_entity_poly.type
_entity_poly.pdbx_seq_one_letter_code
_entity_poly.pdbx_strand_id
1 'polypeptide(L)'
;MKQDIDFGWPTANLYDNHIRLYRRYSGTIPALSRLLQAYIEKSGETIVVEKLTIVLGVFQRLVSQSKIHDHEGFAILNSLIINLPSTCLNNYLKDIFIVIFTRLTRAKTQKLIRCIIVFFSHFIIKFGANEFITQVDSIQANMFQMVVESLFIPELSKVDENDKKLCAVAVTHLLCDPEQVTKGIYFNHLWLKLLKALLALFQSSNDLQIMSVAERKKQAQDEAEEELLVGLDDTPDYTPAFSHLAFAKKPRTDLFGSSIPDARCHLAKCLQTLTSSHPNQFLNVMTNGLSTEHLLEIQKYCALANVTLT
;
A
#
# COMPACT_ATOMS: atom_id res chain seq x y z
N MET A 1 -34.04 -7.50 25.68
CA MET A 1 -34.14 -6.12 25.18
C MET A 1 -32.75 -5.65 24.79
N LYS A 2 -32.37 -5.83 23.52
CA LYS A 2 -31.23 -5.11 22.93
C LYS A 2 -31.80 -3.76 22.50
N GLN A 3 -31.34 -2.67 23.10
CA GLN A 3 -31.61 -1.34 22.60
C GLN A 3 -30.73 -1.14 21.36
N ASP A 4 -31.36 -1.06 20.20
CA ASP A 4 -30.74 -0.60 18.97
C ASP A 4 -30.38 0.87 19.17
N ILE A 5 -29.09 1.12 19.40
CA ILE A 5 -28.52 2.47 19.37
C ILE A 5 -28.37 2.83 17.90
N ASP A 6 -29.37 3.53 17.36
CA ASP A 6 -29.34 4.13 16.04
C ASP A 6 -28.25 5.22 16.00
N PHE A 7 -27.05 4.85 15.55
CA PHE A 7 -26.04 5.81 15.12
C PHE A 7 -26.47 6.38 13.77
N GLY A 8 -27.49 7.22 13.81
CA GLY A 8 -27.97 7.98 12.67
C GLY A 8 -26.80 8.73 12.03
N TRP A 9 -26.51 8.40 10.78
CA TRP A 9 -25.56 9.14 9.99
C TRP A 9 -25.99 10.61 9.93
N PRO A 10 -25.05 11.57 10.01
CA PRO A 10 -25.41 12.96 9.86
C PRO A 10 -26.02 13.14 8.46
N THR A 11 -27.19 13.76 8.41
CA THR A 11 -28.00 13.93 7.19
C THR A 11 -27.17 14.45 6.00
N ALA A 12 -27.66 14.21 4.78
CA ALA A 12 -26.99 14.52 3.49
C ALA A 12 -26.27 15.89 3.41
N ASN A 13 -26.70 16.89 4.20
CA ASN A 13 -26.06 18.20 4.30
C ASN A 13 -24.64 18.18 4.92
N LEU A 14 -24.32 17.28 5.84
CA LEU A 14 -22.99 17.22 6.46
C LEU A 14 -21.94 16.62 5.51
N TYR A 15 -22.31 15.65 4.67
CA TYR A 15 -21.42 15.03 3.67
C TYR A 15 -21.00 16.00 2.55
N ASP A 16 -21.94 16.78 2.03
CA ASP A 16 -21.64 17.84 1.05
C ASP A 16 -20.79 18.96 1.67
N ASN A 17 -21.02 19.26 2.95
CA ASN A 17 -20.18 20.17 3.71
C ASN A 17 -18.78 19.60 3.95
N HIS A 18 -18.62 18.30 4.25
CA HIS A 18 -17.31 17.67 4.46
C HIS A 18 -16.40 17.77 3.22
N ILE A 19 -16.93 17.59 2.01
CA ILE A 19 -16.16 17.76 0.76
C ILE A 19 -15.76 19.23 0.57
N ARG A 20 -16.64 20.17 0.90
CA ARG A 20 -16.30 21.61 0.93
C ARG A 20 -15.28 21.93 2.02
N LEU A 21 -15.23 21.19 3.13
CA LEU A 21 -14.23 21.36 4.18
C LEU A 21 -12.85 20.87 3.75
N TYR A 22 -12.75 19.75 3.03
CA TYR A 22 -11.50 19.34 2.35
C TYR A 22 -11.02 20.37 1.32
N ARG A 23 -11.93 21.23 0.84
CA ARG A 23 -11.59 22.35 -0.05
C ARG A 23 -11.10 23.58 0.71
N ARG A 24 -11.51 23.81 1.96
CA ARG A 24 -11.43 25.12 2.61
C ARG A 24 -10.51 25.18 3.82
N TYR A 25 -10.17 24.04 4.45
CA TYR A 25 -9.36 24.03 5.68
C TYR A 25 -8.36 22.86 5.70
N SER A 26 -7.16 23.07 5.16
CA SER A 26 -6.09 22.07 5.08
C SER A 26 -5.75 21.41 6.43
N GLY A 27 -5.73 22.19 7.52
CA GLY A 27 -5.48 21.68 8.87
C GLY A 27 -6.58 20.76 9.44
N THR A 28 -7.74 20.64 8.78
CA THR A 28 -8.78 19.68 9.19
C THR A 28 -8.69 18.34 8.47
N ILE A 29 -7.88 18.26 7.40
CA ILE A 29 -7.77 17.08 6.53
C ILE A 29 -7.45 15.80 7.31
N PRO A 30 -6.47 15.75 8.24
CA PRO A 30 -6.18 14.52 8.97
C PRO A 30 -7.38 13.99 9.78
N ALA A 31 -8.17 14.88 10.41
CA ALA A 31 -9.37 14.52 11.15
C ALA A 31 -10.46 13.99 10.21
N LEU A 32 -10.71 14.70 9.11
CA LEU A 32 -11.73 14.31 8.14
C LEU A 32 -11.39 12.99 7.45
N SER A 33 -10.12 12.76 7.12
CA SER A 33 -9.66 11.51 6.51
C SER A 33 -9.86 10.36 7.47
N ARG A 34 -9.58 10.57 8.76
CA ARG A 34 -9.81 9.57 9.80
C ARG A 34 -11.29 9.26 10.00
N LEU A 35 -12.15 10.28 10.00
CA LEU A 35 -13.60 10.11 10.09
C LEU A 35 -14.13 9.31 8.88
N LEU A 36 -13.67 9.63 7.67
CA LEU A 36 -14.08 8.93 6.46
C LEU A 36 -13.66 7.45 6.46
N GLN A 37 -12.45 7.14 6.94
CA GLN A 37 -12.02 5.75 7.14
C GLN A 37 -12.92 5.00 8.12
N ALA A 38 -13.28 5.62 9.25
CA ALA A 38 -14.16 5.00 10.24
C ALA A 38 -15.57 4.72 9.65
N TYR A 39 -16.07 5.64 8.83
CA TYR A 39 -17.32 5.45 8.09
C TYR A 39 -17.26 4.29 7.10
N ILE A 40 -16.15 4.16 6.36
CA ILE A 40 -15.90 3.04 5.45
C ILE A 40 -15.85 1.70 6.20
N GLU A 41 -15.16 1.65 7.34
CA GLU A 41 -15.05 0.44 8.18
C GLU A 41 -16.38 0.01 8.80
N LYS A 42 -17.28 0.96 9.10
CA LYS A 42 -18.54 0.67 9.80
C LYS A 42 -19.75 0.50 8.89
N SER A 43 -19.77 1.07 7.69
CA SER A 43 -20.95 1.01 6.80
C SER A 43 -20.60 0.95 5.30
N GLY A 44 -19.48 0.30 4.97
CA GLY A 44 -18.97 0.20 3.60
C GLY A 44 -19.99 -0.34 2.58
N GLU A 45 -20.80 -1.33 2.93
CA GLU A 45 -21.64 -2.03 1.94
C GLU A 45 -22.90 -1.26 1.52
N THR A 46 -23.50 -0.43 2.37
CA THR A 46 -24.81 0.19 2.09
C THR A 46 -24.70 1.66 1.68
N ILE A 47 -23.82 2.43 2.32
CA ILE A 47 -23.78 3.90 2.16
C ILE A 47 -22.61 4.34 1.29
N VAL A 48 -21.46 3.67 1.43
CA VAL A 48 -20.25 4.06 0.69
C VAL A 48 -20.33 3.68 -0.77
N VAL A 49 -21.02 2.59 -1.12
CA VAL A 49 -21.23 2.20 -2.53
C VAL A 49 -21.97 3.30 -3.31
N GLU A 50 -23.04 3.87 -2.75
CA GLU A 50 -23.78 4.97 -3.38
C GLU A 50 -22.97 6.26 -3.50
N LYS A 51 -21.96 6.45 -2.66
CA LYS A 51 -21.11 7.65 -2.59
C LYS A 51 -19.68 7.39 -3.04
N LEU A 52 -19.40 6.26 -3.68
CA LEU A 52 -18.04 5.80 -3.97
C LEU A 52 -17.28 6.80 -4.86
N THR A 53 -17.94 7.30 -5.92
CA THR A 53 -17.38 8.33 -6.81
C THR A 53 -16.93 9.59 -6.05
N ILE A 54 -17.68 9.99 -5.03
CA ILE A 54 -17.37 11.15 -4.20
C ILE A 54 -16.13 10.88 -3.35
N VAL A 55 -16.08 9.72 -2.69
CA VAL A 55 -14.93 9.33 -1.85
C VAL A 55 -13.66 9.20 -2.70
N LEU A 56 -13.76 8.63 -3.89
CA LEU A 56 -12.66 8.57 -4.85
C LEU A 56 -12.24 9.97 -5.33
N GLY A 57 -13.18 10.90 -5.48
CA GLY A 57 -12.88 12.31 -5.75
C GLY A 57 -12.08 12.97 -4.63
N VAL A 58 -12.36 12.65 -3.36
CA VAL A 58 -11.55 13.10 -2.21
C VAL A 58 -10.14 12.53 -2.29
N PHE A 59 -10.00 11.21 -2.52
CA PHE A 59 -8.69 10.58 -2.74
C PHE A 59 -7.91 11.27 -3.87
N GLN A 60 -8.54 11.44 -5.03
CA GLN A 60 -7.90 12.05 -6.19
C GLN A 60 -7.43 13.47 -5.89
N ARG A 61 -8.25 14.27 -5.18
CA ARG A 61 -7.89 15.62 -4.76
C ARG A 61 -6.67 15.61 -3.85
N LEU A 62 -6.71 14.83 -2.77
CA LEU A 62 -5.63 14.78 -1.77
C LEU A 62 -4.29 14.39 -2.41
N VAL A 63 -4.31 13.35 -3.24
CA VAL A 63 -3.09 12.85 -3.90
C VAL A 63 -2.63 13.78 -5.02
N SER A 64 -3.54 14.36 -5.81
CA SER A 64 -3.15 15.19 -6.97
C SER A 64 -2.69 16.60 -6.60
N GLN A 65 -3.23 17.19 -5.53
CA GLN A 65 -3.02 18.60 -5.21
C GLN A 65 -1.87 18.84 -4.22
N SER A 66 -1.60 17.91 -3.30
CA SER A 66 -0.63 18.16 -2.22
C SER A 66 0.19 16.93 -1.89
N LYS A 67 1.51 17.08 -1.82
CA LYS A 67 2.43 16.02 -1.33
C LYS A 67 2.26 15.76 0.17
N ILE A 68 1.81 16.77 0.91
CA ILE A 68 1.63 16.69 2.36
C ILE A 68 0.55 15.66 2.68
N HIS A 69 -0.54 15.67 1.91
CA HIS A 69 -1.72 14.83 2.15
C HIS A 69 -1.71 13.49 1.41
N ASP A 70 -0.57 13.09 0.82
CA ASP A 70 -0.43 11.78 0.16
C ASP A 70 -0.87 10.65 1.11
N HIS A 71 -0.36 10.65 2.35
CA HIS A 71 -0.70 9.63 3.36
C HIS A 71 -2.21 9.58 3.65
N GLU A 72 -2.88 10.72 3.65
CA GLU A 72 -4.31 10.83 3.97
C GLU A 72 -5.17 10.28 2.83
N GLY A 73 -4.78 10.59 1.59
CA GLY A 73 -5.41 10.04 0.39
C GLY A 73 -5.27 8.52 0.33
N PHE A 74 -4.06 8.00 0.52
CA PHE A 74 -3.82 6.56 0.51
C PHE A 74 -4.46 5.83 1.69
N ALA A 75 -4.58 6.46 2.87
CA ALA A 75 -5.28 5.85 4.00
C ALA A 75 -6.79 5.66 3.72
N ILE A 76 -7.43 6.62 3.04
CA ILE A 76 -8.81 6.47 2.54
C ILE A 76 -8.88 5.34 1.53
N LEU A 77 -7.97 5.31 0.55
CA LEU A 77 -7.97 4.33 -0.52
C LEU A 77 -7.72 2.90 0.00
N ASN A 78 -6.79 2.72 0.93
CA ASN A 78 -6.56 1.43 1.61
C ASN A 78 -7.82 0.98 2.36
N SER A 79 -8.52 1.90 3.04
CA SER A 79 -9.77 1.58 3.74
C SER A 79 -10.86 1.11 2.77
N LEU A 80 -10.95 1.68 1.57
CA LEU A 80 -11.87 1.21 0.53
C LEU A 80 -11.52 -0.22 0.09
N ILE A 81 -10.25 -0.50 -0.23
CA ILE A 81 -9.83 -1.84 -0.67
C ILE A 81 -10.08 -2.90 0.40
N ILE A 82 -9.78 -2.59 1.66
CA ILE A 82 -9.92 -3.54 2.76
C ILE A 82 -11.39 -3.87 2.99
N ASN A 83 -12.24 -2.85 3.11
CA ASN A 83 -13.59 -3.01 3.64
C ASN A 83 -14.69 -3.19 2.60
N LEU A 84 -14.45 -2.81 1.33
CA LEU A 84 -15.47 -2.97 0.29
C LEU A 84 -15.38 -4.35 -0.41
N PRO A 85 -16.51 -4.87 -0.92
CA PRO A 85 -16.50 -5.97 -1.87
C PRO A 85 -15.73 -5.58 -3.14
N SER A 86 -14.93 -6.51 -3.67
CA SER A 86 -14.10 -6.28 -4.86
C SER A 86 -14.93 -5.80 -6.07
N THR A 87 -16.16 -6.30 -6.21
CA THR A 87 -17.09 -5.95 -7.28
C THR A 87 -17.42 -4.46 -7.36
N CYS A 88 -17.45 -3.76 -6.23
CA CYS A 88 -17.76 -2.32 -6.18
C CYS A 88 -16.65 -1.47 -6.80
N LEU A 89 -15.39 -1.90 -6.68
CA LEU A 89 -14.23 -1.12 -7.10
C LEU A 89 -13.81 -1.38 -8.55
N ASN A 90 -14.20 -2.52 -9.15
CA ASN A 90 -13.77 -2.96 -10.48
C ASN A 90 -13.86 -1.86 -11.56
N ASN A 91 -14.97 -1.11 -11.60
CA ASN A 91 -15.19 -0.05 -12.60
C ASN A 91 -14.30 1.18 -12.40
N TYR A 92 -13.67 1.32 -11.24
CA TYR A 92 -12.86 2.48 -10.87
C TYR A 92 -11.37 2.18 -10.79
N LEU A 93 -10.96 0.91 -10.84
CA LEU A 93 -9.57 0.50 -10.66
C LEU A 93 -8.64 1.22 -11.65
N LYS A 94 -8.98 1.18 -12.95
CA LYS A 94 -8.16 1.82 -13.98
C LYS A 94 -7.93 3.31 -13.69
N ASP A 95 -8.97 4.04 -13.32
CA ASP A 95 -8.88 5.47 -13.00
C ASP A 95 -8.03 5.73 -11.75
N ILE A 96 -8.17 4.89 -10.72
CA ILE A 96 -7.35 4.95 -9.50
C ILE A 96 -5.86 4.79 -9.86
N PHE A 97 -5.51 3.78 -10.65
CA PHE A 97 -4.12 3.56 -11.07
C PHE A 97 -3.59 4.72 -11.94
N ILE A 98 -4.41 5.26 -12.86
CA ILE A 98 -4.03 6.44 -13.66
C ILE A 98 -3.74 7.64 -12.76
N VAL A 99 -4.56 7.90 -11.74
CA VAL A 99 -4.31 8.99 -10.77
C VAL A 99 -2.99 8.78 -10.04
N ILE A 100 -2.72 7.57 -9.54
CA ILE A 100 -1.49 7.22 -8.82
C ILE A 100 -0.26 7.42 -9.72
N PHE A 101 -0.28 6.88 -10.94
CA PHE A 101 0.87 6.97 -11.85
C PHE A 101 1.08 8.38 -12.38
N THR A 102 0.01 9.12 -12.66
CA THR A 102 0.10 10.54 -13.02
C THR A 102 0.79 11.33 -11.91
N ARG A 103 0.41 11.07 -10.65
CA ARG A 103 1.02 11.73 -9.50
C ARG A 103 2.50 11.35 -9.31
N LEU A 104 2.83 10.07 -9.50
CA LEU A 104 4.20 9.55 -9.43
C LEU A 104 5.11 10.20 -10.48
N THR A 105 4.62 10.36 -11.71
CA THR A 105 5.36 11.00 -12.80
C THR A 105 5.54 12.50 -12.57
N ARG A 106 4.53 13.18 -12.03
CA ARG A 106 4.59 14.64 -11.81
C ARG A 106 5.55 15.05 -10.69
N ALA A 107 5.52 14.37 -9.55
CA ALA A 107 6.34 14.75 -8.40
C ALA A 107 6.63 13.58 -7.46
N LYS A 108 7.59 12.73 -7.82
CA LYS A 108 7.99 11.58 -6.98
C LYS A 108 8.54 12.04 -5.62
N THR A 109 7.98 11.51 -4.53
CA THR A 109 8.49 11.69 -3.16
C THR A 109 8.64 10.33 -2.48
N GLN A 110 9.53 10.23 -1.48
CA GLN A 110 9.71 8.99 -0.72
C GLN A 110 8.44 8.58 0.06
N LYS A 111 7.73 9.57 0.62
CA LYS A 111 6.44 9.38 1.28
C LYS A 111 5.40 8.77 0.33
N LEU A 112 5.29 9.32 -0.89
CA LEU A 112 4.37 8.82 -1.91
C LEU A 112 4.67 7.37 -2.30
N ILE A 113 5.95 7.05 -2.53
CA ILE A 113 6.38 5.70 -2.90
C ILE A 113 5.99 4.68 -1.82
N ARG A 114 6.24 4.98 -0.54
CA ARG A 114 5.86 4.11 0.58
C ARG A 114 4.35 3.86 0.58
N CYS A 115 3.55 4.91 0.44
CA CYS A 115 2.09 4.80 0.37
C CYS A 115 1.63 3.93 -0.82
N ILE A 116 2.27 4.08 -1.99
CA ILE A 116 1.98 3.28 -3.19
C ILE A 116 2.31 1.80 -2.97
N ILE A 117 3.48 1.47 -2.40
CA ILE A 117 3.88 0.08 -2.16
C ILE A 117 2.89 -0.60 -1.21
N VAL A 118 2.49 0.08 -0.14
CA VAL A 118 1.49 -0.42 0.82
C VAL A 118 0.14 -0.61 0.13
N PHE A 119 -0.30 0.34 -0.68
CA PHE A 119 -1.56 0.23 -1.43
C PHE A 119 -1.55 -0.93 -2.44
N PHE A 120 -0.48 -1.07 -3.24
CA PHE A 120 -0.35 -2.19 -4.16
C PHE A 120 -0.29 -3.53 -3.43
N SER A 121 0.31 -3.57 -2.24
CA SER A 121 0.30 -4.78 -1.41
C SER A 121 -1.12 -5.13 -0.96
N HIS A 122 -1.91 -4.17 -0.47
CA HIS A 122 -3.33 -4.39 -0.18
C HIS A 122 -4.11 -4.87 -1.41
N PHE A 123 -3.86 -4.26 -2.57
CA PHE A 123 -4.50 -4.64 -3.83
C PHE A 123 -4.20 -6.10 -4.19
N ILE A 124 -2.93 -6.51 -4.15
CA ILE A 124 -2.50 -7.88 -4.48
C ILE A 124 -3.17 -8.89 -3.54
N ILE A 125 -3.25 -8.60 -2.24
CA ILE A 125 -3.90 -9.50 -1.27
C ILE A 125 -5.42 -9.60 -1.51
N LYS A 126 -6.07 -8.51 -1.90
CA LYS A 126 -7.53 -8.46 -2.09
C LYS A 126 -7.99 -9.02 -3.44
N PHE A 127 -7.30 -8.68 -4.52
CA PHE A 127 -7.69 -9.00 -5.90
C PHE A 127 -6.83 -10.09 -6.53
N GLY A 128 -5.68 -10.40 -5.95
CA GLY A 128 -4.71 -11.37 -6.47
C GLY A 128 -3.61 -10.72 -7.31
N ALA A 129 -2.46 -11.39 -7.37
CA ALA A 129 -1.29 -10.93 -8.11
C ALA A 129 -1.52 -10.90 -9.64
N ASN A 130 -2.29 -11.85 -10.18
CA ASN A 130 -2.66 -11.88 -11.60
C ASN A 130 -3.49 -10.66 -12.02
N GLU A 131 -4.45 -10.27 -11.19
CA GLU A 131 -5.27 -9.09 -11.44
C GLU A 131 -4.44 -7.82 -11.35
N PHE A 132 -3.49 -7.74 -10.42
CA PHE A 132 -2.57 -6.61 -10.32
C PHE A 132 -1.77 -6.41 -11.61
N ILE A 133 -1.16 -7.47 -12.16
CA ILE A 133 -0.41 -7.39 -13.42
C ILE A 133 -1.33 -6.95 -14.55
N THR A 134 -2.51 -7.57 -14.67
CA THR A 134 -3.49 -7.24 -15.72
C THR A 134 -3.91 -5.77 -15.67
N GLN A 135 -4.25 -5.25 -14.48
CA GLN A 135 -4.68 -3.86 -14.31
C GLN A 135 -3.56 -2.88 -14.65
N VAL A 136 -2.33 -3.13 -14.17
CA VAL A 136 -1.19 -2.25 -14.46
C VAL A 136 -0.84 -2.25 -15.94
N ASP A 137 -0.75 -3.42 -16.57
CA ASP A 137 -0.41 -3.53 -18.00
C ASP A 137 -1.54 -3.05 -18.92
N SER A 138 -2.79 -2.98 -18.43
CA SER A 138 -3.91 -2.40 -19.19
C SER A 138 -3.78 -0.89 -19.45
N ILE A 139 -2.93 -0.20 -18.67
CA ILE A 139 -2.65 1.23 -18.83
C ILE A 139 -1.59 1.43 -19.91
N GLN A 140 -0.51 0.65 -19.85
CA GLN A 140 0.56 0.64 -20.84
C GLN A 140 1.23 -0.73 -20.85
N ALA A 141 1.57 -1.24 -22.05
CA ALA A 141 2.27 -2.52 -22.18
C ALA A 141 3.61 -2.52 -21.41
N ASN A 142 3.87 -3.62 -20.69
CA ASN A 142 5.05 -3.81 -19.84
C ASN A 142 5.18 -2.81 -18.68
N MET A 143 4.11 -2.09 -18.32
CA MET A 143 4.13 -1.16 -17.21
C MET A 143 4.35 -1.86 -15.87
N PHE A 144 3.90 -3.10 -15.74
CA PHE A 144 4.15 -3.91 -14.54
C PHE A 144 5.64 -4.06 -14.27
N GLN A 145 6.43 -4.39 -15.31
CA GLN A 145 7.88 -4.50 -15.16
C GLN A 145 8.49 -3.17 -14.68
N MET A 146 8.08 -2.05 -15.29
CA MET A 146 8.57 -0.72 -14.90
C MET A 146 8.22 -0.39 -13.45
N VAL A 147 7.01 -0.73 -13.00
CA VAL A 147 6.56 -0.51 -11.61
C VAL A 147 7.41 -1.33 -10.64
N VAL A 148 7.66 -2.60 -10.93
CA VAL A 148 8.48 -3.47 -10.07
C VAL A 148 9.93 -2.98 -9.99
N GLU A 149 10.54 -2.62 -11.13
CA GLU A 149 11.94 -2.17 -11.18
C GLU A 149 12.15 -0.77 -10.57
N SER A 150 11.16 0.13 -10.69
CA SER A 150 11.30 1.51 -10.22
C SER A 150 10.78 1.76 -8.80
N LEU A 151 9.91 0.89 -8.28
CA LEU A 151 9.28 1.02 -6.96
C LEU A 151 9.61 -0.16 -6.06
N PHE A 152 9.13 -1.37 -6.37
CA PHE A 152 9.28 -2.51 -5.45
C PHE A 152 10.75 -2.85 -5.18
N ILE A 153 11.54 -3.11 -6.22
CA ILE A 153 12.94 -3.54 -6.04
C ILE A 153 13.77 -2.53 -5.21
N PRO A 154 13.78 -1.22 -5.51
CA PRO A 154 14.63 -0.26 -4.79
C PRO A 154 14.08 0.20 -3.43
N GLU A 155 12.78 0.07 -3.18
CA GLU A 155 12.13 0.76 -2.05
C GLU A 155 11.43 -0.19 -1.07
N LEU A 156 11.27 -1.48 -1.44
CA LEU A 156 10.61 -2.48 -0.57
C LEU A 156 11.32 -2.62 0.78
N SER A 157 12.65 -2.70 0.81
CA SER A 157 13.41 -2.80 2.07
C SER A 157 13.26 -1.59 2.98
N LYS A 158 12.74 -0.48 2.45
CA LYS A 158 12.53 0.77 3.17
C LYS A 158 11.12 0.96 3.75
N VAL A 159 10.27 -0.05 3.63
CA VAL A 159 8.90 -0.02 4.19
C VAL A 159 8.93 -0.06 5.72
N ASP A 160 7.98 0.63 6.34
CA ASP A 160 7.83 0.70 7.80
C ASP A 160 7.50 -0.69 8.39
N GLU A 161 7.98 -0.99 9.60
CA GLU A 161 7.76 -2.29 10.28
C GLU A 161 6.30 -2.74 10.32
N ASN A 162 5.37 -1.79 10.44
CA ASN A 162 3.95 -2.09 10.51
C ASN A 162 3.43 -2.70 9.20
N ASP A 163 4.03 -2.35 8.08
CA ASP A 163 3.60 -2.76 6.75
C ASP A 163 4.51 -3.85 6.15
N LYS A 164 5.67 -4.13 6.75
CA LYS A 164 6.62 -5.15 6.24
C LYS A 164 5.96 -6.51 6.04
N LYS A 165 5.14 -6.96 7.00
CA LYS A 165 4.43 -8.25 6.88
C LYS A 165 3.50 -8.27 5.67
N LEU A 166 2.72 -7.22 5.48
CA LEU A 166 1.82 -7.08 4.34
C LEU A 166 2.58 -7.07 3.02
N CYS A 167 3.59 -6.23 2.90
CA CYS A 167 4.39 -6.11 1.69
C CYS A 167 5.13 -7.42 1.37
N ALA A 168 5.67 -8.11 2.39
CA ALA A 168 6.33 -9.39 2.21
C ALA A 168 5.39 -10.48 1.69
N VAL A 169 4.19 -10.59 2.26
CA VAL A 169 3.19 -11.56 1.80
C VAL A 169 2.73 -11.22 0.38
N ALA A 170 2.41 -9.96 0.09
CA ALA A 170 1.99 -9.53 -1.25
C ALA A 170 3.06 -9.79 -2.32
N VAL A 171 4.33 -9.48 -2.04
CA VAL A 171 5.44 -9.74 -2.97
C VAL A 171 5.69 -11.25 -3.12
N THR A 172 5.45 -12.05 -2.07
CA THR A 172 5.48 -13.51 -2.17
C THR A 172 4.45 -14.02 -3.17
N HIS A 173 3.21 -13.54 -3.08
CA HIS A 173 2.15 -13.86 -4.04
C HIS A 173 2.52 -13.42 -5.45
N LEU A 174 3.12 -12.23 -5.60
CA LEU A 174 3.58 -11.73 -6.90
C LEU A 174 4.68 -12.60 -7.53
N LEU A 175 5.53 -13.22 -6.70
CA LEU A 175 6.62 -14.08 -7.12
C LEU A 175 6.14 -15.49 -7.52
N CYS A 176 5.11 -16.01 -6.84
CA CYS A 176 4.74 -17.42 -6.91
C CYS A 176 3.46 -17.71 -7.69
N ASP A 177 2.50 -16.78 -7.74
CA ASP A 177 1.17 -17.06 -8.29
C ASP A 177 1.06 -16.79 -9.81
N PRO A 178 1.58 -15.67 -10.37
CA PRO A 178 1.34 -15.35 -11.77
C PRO A 178 2.19 -16.16 -12.74
N GLU A 179 1.55 -16.75 -13.75
CA GLU A 179 2.25 -17.43 -14.84
C GLU A 179 3.17 -16.47 -15.62
N GLN A 180 2.78 -15.20 -15.75
CA GLN A 180 3.58 -14.17 -16.41
C GLN A 180 4.95 -13.95 -15.74
N VAL A 181 5.01 -14.16 -14.41
CA VAL A 181 6.21 -13.97 -13.58
C VAL A 181 6.97 -15.28 -13.37
N THR A 182 6.29 -16.42 -13.34
CA THR A 182 6.90 -17.74 -13.10
C THR A 182 7.43 -18.40 -14.38
N LYS A 183 6.79 -18.16 -15.53
CA LYS A 183 7.16 -18.75 -16.84
C LYS A 183 7.06 -17.80 -18.02
N GLY A 184 6.37 -16.68 -17.85
CA GLY A 184 6.10 -15.75 -18.93
C GLY A 184 7.21 -14.75 -19.18
N ILE A 185 6.83 -13.66 -19.85
CA ILE A 185 7.73 -12.62 -20.35
C ILE A 185 8.58 -11.96 -19.24
N TYR A 186 8.13 -12.00 -17.99
CA TYR A 186 8.80 -11.32 -16.88
C TYR A 186 9.77 -12.22 -16.10
N PHE A 187 9.73 -13.54 -16.30
CA PHE A 187 10.50 -14.48 -15.47
C PHE A 187 12.01 -14.17 -15.44
N ASN A 188 12.64 -14.09 -16.61
CA ASN A 188 14.09 -13.90 -16.72
C ASN A 188 14.56 -12.52 -16.21
N HIS A 189 13.69 -11.52 -16.20
CA HIS A 189 14.06 -10.14 -15.88
C HIS A 189 13.74 -9.77 -14.43
N LEU A 190 12.65 -10.29 -13.87
CA LEU A 190 12.11 -9.82 -12.59
C LEU A 190 12.24 -10.83 -11.46
N TRP A 191 12.05 -12.13 -11.73
CA TRP A 191 11.82 -13.11 -10.66
C TRP A 191 12.94 -13.12 -9.61
N LEU A 192 14.19 -13.25 -10.04
CA LEU A 192 15.35 -13.24 -9.14
C LEU A 192 15.56 -11.89 -8.46
N LYS A 193 15.35 -10.77 -9.17
CA LYS A 193 15.51 -9.42 -8.60
C LYS A 193 14.48 -9.15 -7.51
N LEU A 194 13.24 -9.58 -7.73
CA LEU A 194 12.14 -9.44 -6.79
C LEU A 194 12.36 -10.32 -5.55
N LEU A 195 12.83 -11.56 -5.73
CA LEU A 195 13.22 -12.43 -4.62
C LEU A 195 14.33 -11.80 -3.77
N LYS A 196 15.37 -11.24 -4.40
CA LYS A 196 16.44 -10.51 -3.68
C LYS A 196 15.89 -9.32 -2.89
N ALA A 197 14.99 -8.53 -3.48
CA ALA A 197 14.35 -7.42 -2.78
C ALA A 197 13.52 -7.88 -1.57
N LEU A 198 12.83 -9.02 -1.70
CA LEU A 198 12.07 -9.63 -0.61
C LEU A 198 12.98 -10.15 0.52
N LEU A 199 14.12 -10.76 0.20
CA LEU A 199 15.10 -11.15 1.21
C LEU A 199 15.68 -9.94 1.94
N ALA A 200 16.01 -8.87 1.19
CA ALA A 200 16.48 -7.61 1.77
C ALA A 200 15.43 -6.96 2.69
N LEU A 201 14.13 -7.13 2.42
CA LEU A 201 13.06 -6.69 3.31
C LEU A 201 13.09 -7.45 4.65
N PHE A 202 13.34 -8.76 4.64
CA PHE A 202 13.41 -9.54 5.88
C PHE A 202 14.66 -9.25 6.71
N GLN A 203 15.75 -8.87 6.04
CA GLN A 203 17.00 -8.48 6.70
C GLN A 203 16.98 -7.02 7.16
N SER A 204 16.12 -6.17 6.58
CA SER A 204 16.14 -4.75 6.90
C SER A 204 15.77 -4.56 8.37
N SER A 205 16.76 -4.17 9.17
CA SER A 205 16.55 -3.74 10.54
C SER A 205 16.23 -2.26 10.52
N ASN A 206 15.25 -1.85 11.31
CA ASN A 206 14.79 -0.46 11.39
C ASN A 206 15.85 0.53 11.91
N ASP A 207 16.99 0.05 12.41
CA ASP A 207 18.07 0.89 12.93
C ASP A 207 18.68 1.81 11.85
N LEU A 208 18.60 1.43 10.57
CA LEU A 208 19.05 2.26 9.45
C LEU A 208 18.01 3.29 8.98
N GLN A 209 16.78 3.23 9.51
CA GLN A 209 15.66 4.13 9.17
C GLN A 209 15.44 5.24 10.19
N ILE A 210 16.32 5.39 11.18
CA ILE A 210 16.34 6.58 12.00
C ILE A 210 16.86 7.70 11.10
N MET A 211 15.95 8.37 10.40
CA MET A 211 16.22 9.68 9.82
C MET A 211 16.93 10.50 10.89
N SER A 212 18.12 11.00 10.55
CA SER A 212 18.86 11.87 11.45
C SER A 212 17.96 13.02 11.89
N VAL A 213 18.20 13.57 13.07
CA VAL A 213 17.42 14.71 13.59
C VAL A 213 17.40 15.86 12.57
N ALA A 214 18.47 16.02 11.78
CA ALA A 214 18.56 16.99 10.71
C ALA A 214 17.62 16.69 9.54
N GLU A 215 17.54 15.44 9.08
CA GLU A 215 16.62 15.04 8.00
C GLU A 215 15.15 15.15 8.42
N ARG A 216 14.82 14.80 9.67
CA ARG A 216 13.45 14.98 10.19
C ARG A 216 13.06 16.45 10.29
N LYS A 217 13.97 17.31 10.76
CA LYS A 217 13.74 18.75 10.83
C LYS A 217 13.58 19.35 9.43
N LYS A 218 14.43 18.96 8.49
CA LYS A 218 14.34 19.42 7.10
C LYS A 218 13.04 18.99 6.45
N GLN A 219 12.64 17.72 6.60
CA GLN A 219 11.36 17.25 6.07
C GLN A 219 10.17 17.97 6.72
N ALA A 220 10.18 18.16 8.04
CA ALA A 220 9.11 18.88 8.72
C ALA A 220 9.04 20.36 8.29
N GLN A 221 10.19 20.97 7.99
CA GLN A 221 10.25 22.33 7.49
C GLN A 221 9.80 22.44 6.03
N ASP A 222 10.22 21.51 5.16
CA ASP A 222 9.77 21.43 3.77
C ASP A 222 8.25 21.17 3.71
N GLU A 223 7.71 20.31 4.59
CA GLU A 223 6.27 20.06 4.74
C GLU A 223 5.50 21.30 5.23
N ALA A 224 6.06 22.04 6.20
CA ALA A 224 5.45 23.28 6.70
C ALA A 224 5.48 24.42 5.67
N GLU A 225 6.57 24.53 4.90
CA GLU A 225 6.69 25.51 3.80
C GLU A 225 5.73 25.16 2.66
N GLU A 226 5.59 23.88 2.29
CA GLU A 226 4.56 23.45 1.34
C GLU A 226 3.13 23.68 1.88
N GLU A 227 2.88 23.53 3.18
CA GLU A 227 1.55 23.75 3.78
C GLU A 227 1.19 25.24 3.72
N LEU A 228 2.17 26.10 3.98
CA LEU A 228 2.04 27.55 3.85
C LEU A 228 1.75 27.95 2.39
N LEU A 229 2.43 27.32 1.43
CA LEU A 229 2.21 27.55 -0.01
C LEU A 229 0.83 27.11 -0.49
N VAL A 230 0.31 25.99 0.02
CA VAL A 230 -1.06 25.53 -0.27
C VAL A 230 -2.10 26.46 0.38
N GLY A 231 -1.79 27.07 1.52
CA GLY A 231 -2.66 28.04 2.20
C GLY A 231 -2.75 29.42 1.53
N LEU A 232 -1.86 29.74 0.59
CA LEU A 232 -1.82 31.04 -0.10
C LEU A 232 -2.82 31.15 -1.28
N ASP A 233 -3.32 30.04 -1.81
CA ASP A 233 -4.23 30.03 -2.98
C ASP A 233 -5.72 30.15 -2.60
N ASP A 234 -6.11 29.90 -1.34
CA ASP A 234 -7.51 29.92 -0.89
C ASP A 234 -7.69 30.79 0.38
N THR A 235 -7.70 32.12 0.19
CA THR A 235 -8.12 33.20 1.13
C THR A 235 -7.21 33.55 2.33
N PRO A 236 -7.05 34.85 2.67
CA PRO A 236 -6.14 35.35 3.71
C PRO A 236 -6.64 35.19 5.17
N ASP A 237 -7.61 34.31 5.41
CA ASP A 237 -8.24 34.14 6.73
C ASP A 237 -7.79 32.85 7.44
N TYR A 238 -7.58 32.98 8.75
CA TYR A 238 -7.29 31.96 9.78
C TYR A 238 -7.34 30.48 9.33
N THR A 239 -6.17 29.83 9.30
CA THR A 239 -6.04 28.38 9.13
C THR A 239 -6.06 27.67 10.49
N PRO A 240 -7.01 26.74 10.74
CA PRO A 240 -7.05 26.01 12.01
C PRO A 240 -5.92 24.97 12.09
N ALA A 241 -5.15 24.96 13.18
CA ALA A 241 -4.09 23.98 13.41
C ALA A 241 -4.64 22.62 13.90
N PHE A 242 -4.12 21.52 13.35
CA PHE A 242 -4.53 20.16 13.75
C PHE A 242 -3.95 19.78 15.12
N SER A 243 -4.79 19.27 16.04
CA SER A 243 -4.36 18.74 17.34
C SER A 243 -4.54 17.23 17.40
N HIS A 244 -3.44 16.50 17.58
CA HIS A 244 -3.48 15.04 17.72
C HIS A 244 -4.04 14.61 19.09
N LEU A 245 -5.09 13.80 19.07
CA LEU A 245 -5.64 13.18 20.28
C LEU A 245 -4.80 11.96 20.69
N ALA A 246 -3.98 12.10 21.73
CA ALA A 246 -3.02 11.09 22.17
C ALA A 246 -3.65 9.71 22.47
N PHE A 247 -4.90 9.69 22.95
CA PHE A 247 -5.62 8.48 23.36
C PHE A 247 -6.52 7.86 22.27
N ALA A 248 -6.70 8.54 21.13
CA ALA A 248 -7.59 8.09 20.06
C ALA A 248 -6.83 7.46 18.87
N LYS A 249 -5.65 6.89 19.11
CA LYS A 249 -4.83 6.26 18.06
C LYS A 249 -5.53 5.01 17.50
N LYS A 250 -5.41 4.78 16.19
CA LYS A 250 -6.04 3.63 15.52
C LYS A 250 -5.25 2.39 15.96
N PRO A 251 -5.91 1.33 16.44
CA PRO A 251 -5.21 0.07 16.67
C PRO A 251 -4.67 -0.44 15.34
N ARG A 252 -3.52 -1.11 15.40
CA ARG A 252 -2.94 -1.76 14.21
C ARG A 252 -3.84 -2.92 13.81
N THR A 253 -4.25 -2.96 12.55
CA THR A 253 -5.06 -4.05 12.01
C THR A 253 -4.13 -4.99 11.23
N ASP A 254 -3.85 -6.17 11.79
CA ASP A 254 -3.19 -7.24 11.04
C ASP A 254 -4.24 -7.96 10.17
N LEU A 255 -4.12 -7.81 8.86
CA LEU A 255 -5.04 -8.43 7.89
C LEU A 255 -4.96 -9.97 7.90
N PHE A 256 -3.82 -10.53 8.32
CA PHE A 256 -3.58 -11.97 8.25
C PHE A 256 -3.84 -12.69 9.57
N GLY A 257 -3.92 -11.95 10.68
CA GLY A 257 -4.13 -12.50 12.02
C GLY A 257 -3.28 -13.75 12.29
N SER A 258 -3.94 -14.85 12.66
CA SER A 258 -3.31 -16.16 12.90
C SER A 258 -3.08 -17.00 11.64
N SER A 259 -3.61 -16.61 10.47
CA SER A 259 -3.46 -17.38 9.23
C SER A 259 -2.01 -17.40 8.76
N ILE A 260 -1.35 -16.24 8.84
CA ILE A 260 0.07 -16.10 8.50
C ILE A 260 0.80 -15.49 9.71
N PRO A 261 1.36 -16.31 10.62
CA PRO A 261 2.09 -15.79 11.77
C PRO A 261 3.44 -15.18 11.40
N ASP A 262 4.17 -15.79 10.45
CA ASP A 262 5.46 -15.32 9.97
C ASP A 262 5.49 -15.29 8.43
N ALA A 263 5.80 -14.11 7.86
CA ALA A 263 5.91 -13.91 6.43
C ALA A 263 7.07 -14.71 5.80
N ARG A 264 8.13 -15.00 6.55
CA ARG A 264 9.27 -15.81 6.09
C ARG A 264 8.86 -17.27 5.89
N CYS A 265 8.09 -17.81 6.84
CA CYS A 265 7.52 -19.16 6.72
C CYS A 265 6.51 -19.23 5.58
N HIS A 266 5.75 -18.16 5.33
CA HIS A 266 4.85 -18.07 4.19
C HIS A 266 5.61 -18.15 2.86
N LEU A 267 6.69 -17.37 2.71
CA LEU A 267 7.57 -17.44 1.54
C LEU A 267 8.08 -18.86 1.30
N ALA A 268 8.58 -19.53 2.34
CA ALA A 268 9.11 -20.89 2.21
C ALA A 268 8.06 -21.89 1.70
N LYS A 269 6.82 -21.82 2.20
CA LYS A 269 5.70 -22.68 1.76
C LYS A 269 5.29 -22.40 0.31
N CYS A 270 5.21 -21.13 -0.08
CA CYS A 270 4.91 -20.74 -1.45
C CYS A 270 6.01 -21.19 -2.42
N LEU A 271 7.29 -21.01 -2.05
CA LEU A 271 8.43 -21.47 -2.83
C LEU A 271 8.44 -22.99 -2.99
N GLN A 272 8.13 -23.77 -1.96
CA GLN A 272 8.00 -25.23 -2.11
C GLN A 272 6.91 -25.59 -3.11
N THR A 273 5.73 -24.97 -2.99
CA THR A 273 4.62 -25.23 -3.91
C THR A 273 5.03 -24.93 -5.36
N LEU A 274 5.79 -23.84 -5.55
CA LEU A 274 6.32 -23.42 -6.84
C LEU A 274 7.38 -24.40 -7.37
N THR A 275 8.37 -24.81 -6.55
CA THR A 275 9.44 -25.72 -7.00
C THR A 275 8.91 -27.12 -7.27
N SER A 276 7.98 -27.62 -6.45
CA SER A 276 7.30 -28.89 -6.71
C SER A 276 6.46 -28.87 -7.99
N SER A 277 5.91 -27.70 -8.36
CA SER A 277 5.16 -27.52 -9.62
C SER A 277 6.08 -27.45 -10.84
N HIS A 278 7.31 -26.91 -10.69
CA HIS A 278 8.30 -26.78 -11.76
C HIS A 278 9.69 -27.23 -11.28
N PRO A 279 9.92 -28.55 -11.23
CA PRO A 279 11.17 -29.11 -10.73
C PRO A 279 12.39 -28.58 -11.49
N ASN A 280 13.48 -28.33 -10.78
CA ASN A 280 14.78 -27.86 -11.30
C ASN A 280 14.84 -26.44 -11.88
N GLN A 281 13.75 -25.86 -12.39
CA GLN A 281 13.79 -24.52 -12.99
C GLN A 281 14.18 -23.47 -11.96
N PHE A 282 13.40 -23.35 -10.88
CA PHE A 282 13.61 -22.34 -9.86
C PHE A 282 14.84 -22.62 -9.00
N LEU A 283 15.14 -23.89 -8.72
CA LEU A 283 16.31 -24.26 -7.96
C LEU A 283 17.60 -23.81 -8.67
N ASN A 284 17.70 -24.06 -9.99
CA ASN A 284 18.85 -23.61 -10.78
C ASN A 284 18.97 -22.09 -10.83
N VAL A 285 17.85 -21.36 -10.98
CA VAL A 285 17.87 -19.90 -10.97
C VAL A 285 18.32 -19.36 -9.61
N MET A 286 17.88 -19.98 -8.51
CA MET A 286 18.30 -19.60 -7.16
C MET A 286 19.78 -19.90 -6.94
N THR A 287 20.27 -21.10 -7.26
CA THR A 287 21.67 -21.48 -7.02
C THR A 287 22.66 -20.68 -7.88
N ASN A 288 22.28 -20.36 -9.12
CA ASN A 288 23.15 -19.59 -10.03
C ASN A 288 23.07 -18.08 -9.78
N GLY A 289 21.94 -17.60 -9.25
CA GLY A 289 21.62 -16.18 -9.16
C GLY A 289 21.78 -15.55 -7.78
N LEU A 290 21.72 -16.33 -6.70
CA LEU A 290 21.83 -15.86 -5.31
C LEU A 290 23.24 -16.08 -4.75
N SER A 291 23.63 -15.24 -3.79
CA SER A 291 24.85 -15.50 -3.00
C SER A 291 24.62 -16.63 -2.00
N THR A 292 25.72 -17.23 -1.53
CA THR A 292 25.69 -18.32 -0.54
C THR A 292 24.95 -17.92 0.74
N GLU A 293 25.08 -16.66 1.17
CA GLU A 293 24.37 -16.12 2.33
C GLU A 293 22.84 -16.14 2.15
N HIS A 294 22.34 -15.63 1.03
CA HIS A 294 20.91 -15.63 0.72
C HIS A 294 20.34 -17.06 0.64
N LEU A 295 21.11 -18.02 0.10
CA LEU A 295 20.69 -19.43 0.04
C LEU A 295 20.58 -20.05 1.44
N LEU A 296 21.53 -19.75 2.34
CA LEU A 296 21.48 -20.20 3.73
C LEU A 296 20.27 -19.62 4.48
N GLU A 297 19.88 -18.38 4.19
CA GLU A 297 18.67 -17.78 4.77
C GLU A 297 17.38 -18.45 4.30
N ILE A 298 17.26 -18.70 2.99
CA ILE A 298 16.11 -19.43 2.46
C ILE A 298 16.03 -20.81 3.12
N GLN A 299 17.16 -21.50 3.29
CA GLN A 299 17.21 -22.78 4.01
C GLN A 299 16.75 -22.65 5.47
N LYS A 300 17.15 -21.59 6.19
CA LYS A 300 16.64 -21.31 7.55
C LYS A 300 15.13 -21.10 7.54
N TYR A 301 14.58 -20.34 6.60
CA TYR A 301 13.14 -20.12 6.49
C TYR A 301 12.38 -21.42 6.17
N CYS A 302 12.95 -22.26 5.31
CA CYS A 302 12.42 -23.60 5.02
C CYS A 302 12.42 -24.50 6.26
N ALA A 303 13.51 -24.49 7.04
CA ALA A 303 13.59 -25.22 8.30
C ALA A 303 12.55 -24.74 9.32
N LEU A 304 12.36 -23.42 9.47
CA LEU A 304 11.33 -22.84 10.34
C LEU A 304 9.90 -23.22 9.90
N ALA A 305 9.68 -23.40 8.60
CA ALA A 305 8.40 -23.81 8.04
C ALA A 305 8.19 -25.34 7.99
N ASN A 306 9.20 -26.15 8.35
CA ASN A 306 9.26 -27.60 8.15
C ASN A 306 9.03 -28.03 6.69
N VAL A 307 9.72 -27.36 5.77
CA VAL A 307 9.55 -27.48 4.33
C VAL A 307 10.90 -27.77 3.66
N THR A 308 10.89 -28.56 2.58
CA THR A 308 12.06 -28.80 1.73
C THR A 308 11.75 -28.42 0.29
N LEU A 309 12.63 -27.61 -0.31
CA LEU A 309 12.55 -27.27 -1.73
C LEU A 309 13.04 -28.46 -2.56
N THR A 310 12.16 -28.96 -3.42
CA THR A 310 12.42 -30.05 -4.39
C THR A 310 12.43 -29.50 -5.80
#